data_AF-A0A4Y9FUU9-F1
#
_entry.id   AF-A0A4Y9FUU9-F1
#
_cell.length_a   1.000
_cell.length_b   1.000
_cell.length_c   1.000
_cell.angle_alpha   90.00
_cell.angle_beta   90.00
_cell.angle_gamma   90.00
#
_symmetry.space_group_name_H-M   'P 1'
#
loop_
_entity.id
_entity.type
_entity.pdbx_description
1 polymer ?
#
loop_
_entity_poly.entity_id
_entity_poly.type
_entity_poly.pdbx_seq_one_letter_code
_entity_poly.pdbx_strand_id
1 'polypeptide(L)'
;MADDARDEFSYLPGQAAHLGAAVPAADRLRLDLPDGRVLSAVRLGAQRPRIVLLHGAGLNAHTWDTTSLSLGEAVLAVDLPGHGDSSWRDDADYRPRTLAPDVIRGIEAWTDGPVVLVGHSLGGLTAAAVAAARPDLVAALLLIDITPGAAGGSGSAELRRFYEETVFDSREAVVERATAFGLGGTLEDTRRGVFHNTRVRADGRVEWKHHFARLAQQALAAPAEGSPAPLVDDSSWDDLASVAAPLTLVRATRGYIDDEAAAEFAHRLPGAALVELDAPHNVQEVAPGALAALISSALRAAGPSLPPTTVAAPLGAAAADPTADPA
;
A
#
# COMPACT_ATOMS: atom_id res chain seq x y z
N MET A 1 -23.64 20.14 -5.12
CA MET A 1 -24.10 20.10 -3.71
C MET A 1 -24.31 18.67 -3.17
N ALA A 2 -23.69 17.63 -3.76
CA ALA A 2 -23.87 16.23 -3.30
C ALA A 2 -22.62 15.61 -2.63
N ASP A 3 -21.46 16.29 -2.66
CA ASP A 3 -20.19 15.75 -2.16
C ASP A 3 -19.91 16.10 -0.67
N ASP A 4 -20.74 16.96 -0.07
CA ASP A 4 -20.50 17.57 1.25
C ASP A 4 -20.91 16.68 2.45
N ALA A 5 -21.48 15.49 2.17
CA ALA A 5 -21.96 14.56 3.20
C ALA A 5 -21.25 13.20 3.19
N ARG A 6 -20.33 12.96 2.25
CA ARG A 6 -19.58 11.70 2.18
C ARG A 6 -18.36 11.77 3.08
N ASP A 7 -18.30 10.85 4.02
CA ASP A 7 -17.08 10.54 4.76
C ASP A 7 -16.18 9.57 3.97
N GLU A 8 -15.04 9.24 4.55
CA GLU A 8 -14.08 8.29 3.99
C GLU A 8 -14.64 6.89 3.74
N PHE A 9 -15.61 6.41 4.52
CA PHE A 9 -16.11 5.04 4.40
C PHE A 9 -17.47 4.94 3.70
N SER A 10 -17.97 6.06 3.17
CA SER A 10 -19.29 6.17 2.55
C SER A 10 -19.47 5.29 1.30
N TYR A 11 -18.39 4.87 0.65
CA TYR A 11 -18.42 3.94 -0.50
C TYR A 11 -18.44 2.46 -0.09
N LEU A 12 -18.03 2.14 1.14
CA LEU A 12 -17.86 0.75 1.59
C LEU A 12 -19.18 -0.05 1.59
N PRO A 13 -20.33 0.50 2.03
CA PRO A 13 -21.61 -0.22 1.97
C PRO A 13 -22.05 -0.61 0.55
N GLY A 14 -21.82 0.26 -0.44
CA GLY A 14 -22.15 -0.02 -1.83
C GLY A 14 -21.30 -1.15 -2.41
N GLN A 15 -20.00 -1.12 -2.14
CA GLN A 15 -19.07 -2.18 -2.53
C GLN A 15 -19.40 -3.52 -1.86
N ALA A 16 -19.72 -3.49 -0.56
CA ALA A 16 -20.11 -4.69 0.19
C ALA A 16 -21.38 -5.33 -0.37
N ALA A 17 -22.40 -4.51 -0.68
CA ALA A 17 -23.63 -4.98 -1.31
C ALA A 17 -23.38 -5.62 -2.68
N HIS A 18 -22.53 -5.02 -3.52
CA HIS A 18 -22.17 -5.57 -4.82
C HIS A 18 -21.48 -6.94 -4.71
N LEU A 19 -20.61 -7.11 -3.70
CA LEU A 19 -19.88 -8.35 -3.46
C LEU A 19 -20.66 -9.39 -2.64
N GLY A 20 -21.84 -9.04 -2.12
CA GLY A 20 -22.59 -9.90 -1.18
C GLY A 20 -21.88 -10.08 0.17
N ALA A 21 -21.05 -9.12 0.58
CA ALA A 21 -20.26 -9.13 1.80
C ALA A 21 -20.92 -8.28 2.91
N ALA A 22 -20.53 -8.52 4.16
CA ALA A 22 -20.89 -7.64 5.27
C ALA A 22 -19.99 -6.40 5.30
N VAL A 23 -20.52 -5.27 5.79
CA VAL A 23 -19.71 -4.07 6.03
C VAL A 23 -18.95 -4.24 7.35
N PRO A 24 -17.61 -4.34 7.34
CA PRO A 24 -16.83 -4.47 8.57
C PRO A 24 -16.75 -3.12 9.31
N ALA A 25 -16.32 -3.17 10.58
CA ALA A 25 -15.84 -1.97 11.25
C ALA A 25 -14.65 -1.40 10.48
N ALA A 26 -14.55 -0.07 10.39
CA ALA A 26 -13.52 0.62 9.62
C ALA A 26 -13.02 1.83 10.39
N ASP A 27 -11.69 1.93 10.56
CA ASP A 27 -11.06 3.04 11.26
C ASP A 27 -9.81 3.51 10.51
N ARG A 28 -9.57 4.82 10.52
CA ARG A 28 -8.28 5.39 10.11
C ARG A 28 -7.31 5.43 11.29
N LEU A 29 -6.11 4.91 11.08
CA LEU A 29 -5.00 4.92 12.01
C LEU A 29 -3.95 5.94 11.57
N ARG A 30 -3.28 6.56 12.54
CA ARG A 30 -2.16 7.48 12.32
C ARG A 30 -1.03 7.13 13.27
N LEU A 31 0.19 7.17 12.75
CA LEU A 31 1.42 6.93 13.49
C LEU A 31 2.38 8.07 13.21
N ASP A 32 2.76 8.79 14.26
CA ASP A 32 3.80 9.81 14.17
C ASP A 32 5.17 9.13 14.04
N LEU A 33 5.91 9.50 13.00
CA LEU A 33 7.25 9.01 12.73
C LEU A 33 8.29 9.90 13.44
N PRO A 34 9.51 9.38 13.73
CA PRO A 34 10.52 10.13 14.49
C PRO A 34 10.98 11.45 13.84
N ASP A 35 10.78 11.61 12.54
CA ASP A 35 11.14 12.80 11.77
C ASP A 35 9.96 13.79 11.61
N GLY A 36 8.85 13.57 12.31
CA GLY A 36 7.66 14.42 12.29
C GLY A 36 6.71 14.16 11.12
N ARG A 37 7.05 13.22 10.23
CA ARG A 37 6.10 12.71 9.22
C ARG A 37 5.04 11.84 9.90
N VAL A 38 3.92 11.62 9.23
CA VAL A 38 2.86 10.72 9.67
C VAL A 38 2.74 9.57 8.67
N LEU A 39 2.67 8.35 9.20
CA LEU A 39 2.19 7.19 8.46
C LEU A 39 0.72 6.95 8.78
N SER A 40 -0.09 6.73 7.76
CA SER A 40 -1.53 6.53 7.86
C SER A 40 -1.91 5.15 7.34
N ALA A 41 -2.97 4.57 7.89
CA ALA A 41 -3.52 3.30 7.42
C ALA A 41 -5.03 3.24 7.66
N VAL A 42 -5.70 2.39 6.90
CA VAL A 42 -7.09 1.98 7.12
C VAL A 42 -7.08 0.58 7.70
N ARG A 43 -7.75 0.41 8.85
CA ARG A 43 -8.04 -0.92 9.40
C ARG A 43 -9.48 -1.27 9.08
N LEU A 44 -9.68 -2.43 8.45
CA LEU A 44 -10.99 -3.04 8.28
C LEU A 44 -11.07 -4.29 9.14
N GLY A 45 -12.17 -4.44 9.87
CA GLY A 45 -12.39 -5.51 10.85
C GLY A 45 -12.04 -5.10 12.29
N ALA A 46 -12.68 -5.76 13.26
CA ALA A 46 -12.54 -5.43 14.68
C ALA A 46 -11.36 -6.13 15.38
N GLN A 47 -10.80 -7.17 14.76
CA GLN A 47 -9.66 -7.91 15.31
C GLN A 47 -8.35 -7.24 14.94
N ARG A 48 -7.26 -7.60 15.62
CA ARG A 48 -5.93 -7.15 15.23
C ARG A 48 -5.54 -7.76 13.86
N PRO A 49 -5.13 -6.94 12.88
CA PRO A 49 -4.84 -7.43 11.54
C PRO A 49 -3.69 -8.41 11.50
N ARG A 50 -3.85 -9.46 10.70
CA ARG A 50 -2.79 -10.42 10.35
C ARG A 50 -2.39 -10.33 8.87
N ILE A 51 -3.07 -9.45 8.14
CA ILE A 51 -2.86 -9.20 6.72
C ILE A 51 -2.55 -7.70 6.60
N VAL A 52 -1.44 -7.39 5.94
CA VAL A 52 -1.01 -6.02 5.67
C VAL A 52 -0.93 -5.83 4.17
N LEU A 53 -1.57 -4.77 3.68
CA LEU A 53 -1.78 -4.49 2.26
C LEU A 53 -1.08 -3.18 1.87
N LEU A 54 -0.16 -3.24 0.91
CA LEU A 54 0.61 -2.10 0.42
C LEU A 54 0.25 -1.81 -1.04
N HIS A 55 -0.29 -0.62 -1.31
CA HIS A 55 -0.75 -0.22 -2.65
C HIS A 55 0.40 0.20 -3.59
N GLY A 56 0.11 0.31 -4.88
CA GLY A 56 1.02 0.84 -5.91
C GLY A 56 1.13 2.37 -5.94
N ALA A 57 2.05 2.90 -6.78
CA ALA A 57 2.23 4.34 -6.91
C ALA A 57 0.97 5.05 -7.44
N GLY A 58 0.67 6.23 -6.90
CA GLY A 58 -0.52 7.02 -7.29
C GLY A 58 -1.85 6.48 -6.75
N LEU A 59 -1.81 5.46 -5.90
CA LEU A 59 -2.99 4.90 -5.22
C LEU A 59 -2.99 5.29 -3.73
N ASN A 60 -3.89 4.66 -2.96
CA ASN A 60 -4.02 4.81 -1.51
C ASN A 60 -4.66 3.53 -0.92
N ALA A 61 -4.81 3.48 0.40
CA ALA A 61 -5.35 2.34 1.14
C ALA A 61 -6.71 1.82 0.59
N HIS A 62 -7.58 2.68 0.06
CA HIS A 62 -8.92 2.30 -0.44
C HIS A 62 -8.93 1.58 -1.79
N THR A 63 -7.77 1.37 -2.42
CA THR A 63 -7.67 0.42 -3.54
C THR A 63 -7.92 -1.02 -3.06
N TRP A 64 -7.77 -1.27 -1.77
CA TRP A 64 -7.94 -2.59 -1.16
C TRP A 64 -9.35 -2.89 -0.67
N ASP A 65 -10.29 -1.94 -0.71
CA ASP A 65 -11.62 -2.09 -0.10
C ASP A 65 -12.34 -3.37 -0.59
N THR A 66 -12.45 -3.58 -1.91
CA THR A 66 -13.13 -4.74 -2.49
C THR A 66 -12.41 -6.06 -2.20
N THR A 67 -11.08 -6.07 -2.21
CA THR A 67 -10.27 -7.24 -1.81
C THR A 67 -10.47 -7.55 -0.32
N SER A 68 -10.52 -6.53 0.53
CA SER A 68 -10.71 -6.67 1.98
C SER A 68 -12.10 -7.17 2.33
N LEU A 69 -13.13 -6.66 1.65
CA LEU A 69 -14.50 -7.17 1.74
C LEU A 69 -14.59 -8.63 1.30
N SER A 70 -13.87 -9.00 0.23
CA SER A 70 -13.82 -10.38 -0.28
C SER A 70 -13.07 -11.34 0.65
N LEU A 71 -12.10 -10.82 1.42
CA LEU A 71 -11.38 -11.59 2.44
C LEU A 71 -12.27 -11.92 3.63
N GLY A 72 -13.05 -10.96 4.11
CA GLY A 72 -13.83 -11.11 5.34
C GLY A 72 -13.00 -11.22 6.62
N GLU A 73 -11.71 -10.89 6.54
CA GLU A 73 -10.73 -10.93 7.64
C GLU A 73 -10.34 -9.52 8.09
N ALA A 74 -9.73 -9.41 9.28
CA ALA A 74 -9.17 -8.14 9.71
C ALA A 74 -7.88 -7.81 8.93
N VAL A 75 -7.85 -6.66 8.28
CA VAL A 75 -6.74 -6.21 7.44
C VAL A 75 -6.27 -4.80 7.81
N LEU A 76 -5.02 -4.52 7.47
CA LEU A 76 -4.39 -3.21 7.58
C LEU A 76 -3.93 -2.77 6.19
N ALA A 77 -4.62 -1.81 5.59
CA ALA A 77 -4.22 -1.20 4.33
C ALA A 77 -3.44 0.08 4.62
N VAL A 78 -2.14 0.09 4.31
CA VAL A 78 -1.24 1.22 4.62
C VAL A 78 -1.26 2.20 3.46
N ASP A 79 -1.42 3.49 3.77
CA ASP A 79 -1.06 4.57 2.84
C ASP A 79 0.47 4.68 2.84
N LEU A 80 1.15 4.30 1.77
CA LEU A 80 2.60 4.43 1.68
C LEU A 80 3.00 5.91 1.80
N PRO A 81 4.21 6.23 2.31
CA PRO A 81 4.68 7.61 2.34
C PRO A 81 4.52 8.30 0.97
N GLY A 82 4.06 9.55 0.98
CA GLY A 82 3.72 10.27 -0.25
C GLY A 82 2.37 9.95 -0.87
N HIS A 83 1.51 9.18 -0.20
CA HIS A 83 0.19 8.79 -0.69
C HIS A 83 -0.89 8.93 0.38
N GLY A 84 -2.16 8.96 -0.05
CA GLY A 84 -3.32 9.00 0.83
C GLY A 84 -3.19 10.05 1.93
N ASP A 85 -3.34 9.61 3.18
CA ASP A 85 -3.25 10.49 4.35
C ASP A 85 -1.87 10.43 5.05
N SER A 86 -0.90 9.71 4.45
CA SER A 86 0.50 9.71 4.87
C SER A 86 1.22 10.95 4.39
N SER A 87 2.18 11.44 5.18
CA SER A 87 2.98 12.60 4.84
C SER A 87 3.74 12.41 3.54
N TRP A 88 3.88 13.50 2.79
CA TRP A 88 4.84 13.58 1.70
C TRP A 88 6.27 13.62 2.25
N ARG A 89 7.24 13.31 1.40
CA ARG A 89 8.66 13.38 1.73
C ARG A 89 9.26 14.58 1.01
N ASP A 90 10.00 15.39 1.75
CA ASP A 90 10.65 16.59 1.21
C ASP A 90 11.81 16.23 0.27
N ASP A 91 12.48 15.10 0.51
CA ASP A 91 13.53 14.57 -0.36
C ASP A 91 13.01 13.90 -1.65
N ALA A 92 11.69 13.75 -1.78
CA ALA A 92 11.01 13.06 -2.87
C ALA A 92 11.53 11.63 -3.13
N ASP A 93 12.19 11.00 -2.15
CA ASP A 93 12.74 9.66 -2.29
C ASP A 93 11.70 8.61 -1.91
N TYR A 94 11.08 8.02 -2.94
CA TYR A 94 10.05 6.99 -2.80
C TYR A 94 10.54 5.59 -3.16
N ARG A 95 11.85 5.33 -3.11
CA ARG A 95 12.40 4.00 -3.37
C ARG A 95 11.93 2.98 -2.32
N PRO A 96 11.66 1.72 -2.68
CA PRO A 96 11.21 0.66 -1.78
C PRO A 96 11.96 0.56 -0.45
N ARG A 97 13.30 0.55 -0.49
CA ARG A 97 14.16 0.50 0.71
C ARG A 97 14.06 1.76 1.58
N THR A 98 13.74 2.91 1.00
CA THR A 98 13.49 4.16 1.73
C THR A 98 12.12 4.14 2.40
N LEU A 99 11.13 3.47 1.81
CA LEU A 99 9.76 3.35 2.35
C LEU A 99 9.62 2.25 3.41
N ALA A 100 10.40 1.17 3.29
CA ALA A 100 10.29 -0.01 4.16
C ALA A 100 10.41 0.29 5.67
N PRO A 101 11.31 1.16 6.16
CA PRO A 101 11.40 1.48 7.59
C PRO A 101 10.11 2.06 8.18
N ASP A 102 9.39 2.89 7.42
CA ASP A 102 8.13 3.47 7.88
C ASP A 102 7.05 2.37 7.95
N VAL A 103 6.98 1.50 6.93
CA VAL A 103 6.05 0.35 6.91
C VAL A 103 6.32 -0.61 8.06
N ILE A 104 7.59 -0.94 8.35
CA ILE A 104 8.00 -1.77 9.50
C ILE A 104 7.41 -1.21 10.80
N ARG A 105 7.57 0.11 11.03
CA ARG A 105 7.00 0.77 12.23
C ARG A 105 5.48 0.66 12.29
N GLY A 106 4.81 0.77 11.14
CA GLY A 106 3.37 0.58 11.04
C GLY A 106 2.94 -0.85 11.42
N ILE A 107 3.66 -1.87 10.92
CA ILE A 107 3.41 -3.28 11.26
C ILE A 107 3.60 -3.48 12.77
N GLU A 108 4.73 -3.05 13.33
CA GLU A 108 5.02 -3.17 14.77
C GLU A 108 4.00 -2.47 15.67
N ALA A 109 3.47 -1.32 15.23
CA ALA A 109 2.51 -0.56 16.01
C ALA A 109 1.10 -1.14 15.97
N TRP A 110 0.70 -1.74 14.84
CA TRP A 110 -0.71 -2.03 14.56
C TRP A 110 -1.03 -3.53 14.44
N THR A 111 -0.04 -4.42 14.52
CA THR A 111 -0.21 -5.88 14.47
C THR A 111 0.48 -6.57 15.66
N ASP A 112 0.32 -7.89 15.82
CA ASP A 112 0.80 -8.66 16.99
C ASP A 112 1.82 -9.76 16.66
N GLY A 113 2.21 -9.92 15.40
CA GLY A 113 3.08 -11.02 14.99
C GLY A 113 3.34 -11.03 13.50
N PRO A 114 4.02 -12.05 12.99
CA PRO A 114 4.34 -12.10 11.58
C PRO A 114 3.05 -12.11 10.75
N VAL A 115 3.00 -11.21 9.77
CA VAL A 115 1.81 -10.95 8.95
C VAL A 115 1.93 -11.60 7.58
N VAL A 116 0.79 -11.87 6.94
CA VAL A 116 0.76 -12.03 5.49
C VAL A 116 0.90 -10.64 4.89
N LEU A 117 2.06 -10.36 4.31
CA LEU A 117 2.37 -9.08 3.68
C LEU A 117 2.07 -9.17 2.18
N VAL A 118 1.21 -8.29 1.70
CA VAL A 118 0.74 -8.27 0.32
C VAL A 118 1.07 -6.89 -0.25
N GLY A 119 1.77 -6.85 -1.38
CA GLY A 119 2.16 -5.60 -2.00
C GLY A 119 1.89 -5.58 -3.50
N HIS A 120 1.24 -4.52 -3.96
CA HIS A 120 1.00 -4.23 -5.37
C HIS A 120 2.01 -3.23 -5.90
N SER A 121 2.65 -3.53 -7.05
CA SER A 121 3.52 -2.57 -7.73
C SER A 121 4.62 -2.00 -6.81
N LEU A 122 4.69 -0.67 -6.62
CA LEU A 122 5.58 -0.04 -5.64
C LEU A 122 5.47 -0.67 -4.23
N GLY A 123 4.26 -0.96 -3.77
CA GLY A 123 4.02 -1.64 -2.50
C GLY A 123 4.55 -3.07 -2.48
N GLY A 124 4.61 -3.73 -3.64
CA GLY A 124 5.22 -5.05 -3.81
C GLY A 124 6.72 -5.06 -3.53
N LEU A 125 7.46 -4.17 -4.19
CA LEU A 125 8.90 -4.05 -3.96
C LEU A 125 9.19 -3.52 -2.54
N THR A 126 8.34 -2.63 -2.02
CA THR A 126 8.44 -2.17 -0.62
C THR A 126 8.24 -3.34 0.35
N ALA A 127 7.27 -4.22 0.09
CA ALA A 127 7.03 -5.40 0.89
C ALA A 127 8.22 -6.39 0.85
N ALA A 128 8.89 -6.53 -0.30
CA ALA A 128 10.12 -7.31 -0.41
C ALA A 128 11.24 -6.72 0.47
N ALA A 129 11.45 -5.41 0.42
CA ALA A 129 12.43 -4.73 1.28
C ALA A 129 12.10 -4.86 2.77
N VAL A 130 10.82 -4.81 3.16
CA VAL A 130 10.36 -5.08 4.53
C VAL A 130 10.70 -6.52 4.94
N ALA A 131 10.34 -7.51 4.12
CA ALA A 131 10.57 -8.92 4.40
C ALA A 131 12.07 -9.29 4.47
N ALA A 132 12.90 -8.65 3.65
CA ALA A 132 14.35 -8.79 3.69
C ALA A 132 14.96 -8.21 4.97
N ALA A 133 14.51 -7.01 5.39
CA ALA A 133 15.05 -6.32 6.56
C ALA A 133 14.53 -6.90 7.89
N ARG A 134 13.28 -7.38 7.91
CA ARG A 134 12.58 -7.88 9.11
C ARG A 134 11.84 -9.19 8.81
N PRO A 135 12.57 -10.29 8.56
CA PRO A 135 11.96 -11.59 8.30
C PRO A 135 11.10 -12.10 9.47
N ASP A 136 11.34 -11.62 10.69
CA ASP A 136 10.55 -11.91 11.88
C ASP A 136 9.12 -11.33 11.84
N LEU A 137 8.87 -10.32 10.99
CA LEU A 137 7.56 -9.68 10.84
C LEU A 137 6.72 -10.24 9.69
N VAL A 138 7.24 -11.15 8.87
CA VAL A 138 6.56 -11.60 7.65
C VAL A 138 6.39 -13.11 7.64
N ALA A 139 5.14 -13.57 7.71
CA ALA A 139 4.80 -14.99 7.64
C ALA A 139 4.71 -15.50 6.20
N ALA A 140 4.31 -14.64 5.27
CA ALA A 140 4.24 -14.91 3.84
C ALA A 140 4.26 -13.58 3.07
N LEU A 141 4.82 -13.59 1.86
CA LEU A 141 4.88 -12.44 0.97
C LEU A 141 4.13 -12.73 -0.34
N LEU A 142 3.16 -11.88 -0.68
CA LEU A 142 2.50 -11.88 -2.00
C LEU A 142 2.91 -10.61 -2.74
N LEU A 143 3.58 -10.80 -3.88
CA LEU A 143 4.05 -9.75 -4.78
C LEU A 143 3.09 -9.66 -5.96
N ILE A 144 2.38 -8.54 -6.13
CA ILE A 144 1.35 -8.41 -7.17
C ILE A 144 1.86 -7.53 -8.31
N ASP A 145 1.99 -8.18 -9.45
CA ASP A 145 2.23 -7.62 -10.79
C ASP A 145 3.40 -6.63 -10.88
N ILE A 146 4.51 -7.00 -10.24
CA ILE A 146 5.78 -6.27 -10.31
C ILE A 146 6.97 -7.21 -10.07
N THR A 147 8.06 -6.96 -10.79
CA THR A 147 9.40 -7.52 -10.54
C THR A 147 10.44 -6.43 -10.82
N PRO A 148 11.67 -6.54 -10.28
CA PRO A 148 12.73 -5.63 -10.68
C PRO A 148 12.97 -5.75 -12.19
N GLY A 149 13.05 -4.62 -12.90
CA GLY A 149 13.16 -4.57 -14.37
C GLY A 149 11.83 -4.54 -15.13
N ALA A 150 10.72 -5.05 -14.58
CA ALA A 150 9.41 -5.02 -15.25
C ALA A 150 8.76 -3.61 -15.28
N ALA A 151 9.20 -2.68 -14.43
CA ALA A 151 8.75 -1.29 -14.42
C ALA A 151 9.39 -0.43 -15.55
N GLY A 152 9.68 -1.05 -16.69
CA GLY A 152 10.30 -0.44 -17.87
C GLY A 152 9.36 0.54 -18.57
N GLY A 153 9.16 1.70 -17.94
CA GLY A 153 8.35 2.74 -18.53
C GLY A 153 7.94 3.77 -17.49
N SER A 154 8.78 4.80 -17.33
CA SER A 154 8.33 6.13 -16.93
C SER A 154 6.90 6.36 -17.47
N GLY A 155 5.94 6.63 -16.58
CA GLY A 155 4.49 6.55 -16.87
C GLY A 155 4.11 7.03 -18.27
N SER A 156 3.17 6.35 -18.92
CA SER A 156 2.84 6.57 -20.33
C SER A 156 2.68 8.06 -20.65
N ALA A 157 2.94 8.47 -21.89
CA ALA A 157 2.78 9.88 -22.28
C ALA A 157 1.37 10.41 -21.92
N GLU A 158 0.36 9.55 -21.94
CA GLU A 158 -1.00 9.85 -21.47
C GLU A 158 -1.07 10.12 -19.97
N LEU A 159 -0.41 9.32 -19.12
CA LEU A 159 -0.38 9.55 -17.67
C LEU A 159 0.35 10.85 -17.32
N ARG A 160 1.42 11.18 -18.07
CA ARG A 160 2.08 12.48 -17.93
C ARG A 160 1.14 13.64 -18.27
N ARG A 161 0.45 13.56 -19.42
CA ARG A 161 -0.55 14.56 -19.84
C ARG A 161 -1.69 14.68 -18.82
N PHE A 162 -2.11 13.58 -18.22
CA PHE A 162 -3.14 13.60 -17.19
C PHE A 162 -2.74 14.51 -16.01
N TYR A 163 -1.48 14.45 -15.57
CA TYR A 163 -0.94 15.24 -14.45
C TYR A 163 -0.38 16.62 -14.82
N GLU A 164 -0.54 17.11 -16.05
CA GLU A 164 -0.21 18.51 -16.39
C GLU A 164 -0.97 19.49 -15.49
N GLU A 165 -2.22 19.15 -15.18
CA GLU A 165 -3.06 19.85 -14.23
C GLU A 165 -3.12 19.06 -12.91
N THR A 166 -2.77 19.72 -11.81
CA THR A 166 -2.69 19.09 -10.48
C THR A 166 -3.62 19.72 -9.45
N VAL A 167 -4.27 20.84 -9.80
CA VAL A 167 -5.16 21.60 -8.91
C VAL A 167 -6.44 21.99 -9.65
N PHE A 168 -7.58 21.53 -9.16
CA PHE A 168 -8.87 21.62 -9.84
C PHE A 168 -9.88 22.46 -9.04
N ASP A 169 -10.94 22.93 -9.70
CA ASP A 169 -12.02 23.68 -9.03
C ASP A 169 -12.95 22.79 -8.21
N SER A 170 -13.09 21.51 -8.60
CA SER A 170 -13.94 20.54 -7.89
C SER A 170 -13.51 19.11 -8.21
N ARG A 171 -13.97 18.16 -7.40
CA ARG A 171 -13.78 16.73 -7.68
C ARG A 171 -14.48 16.30 -8.95
N GLU A 172 -15.63 16.89 -9.29
CA GLU A 172 -16.32 16.56 -10.54
C GLU A 172 -15.46 16.94 -11.75
N ALA A 173 -14.72 18.06 -11.69
CA ALA A 173 -13.76 18.40 -12.76
C ALA A 173 -12.64 17.36 -12.89
N VAL A 174 -12.18 16.77 -11.78
CA VAL A 174 -11.22 15.66 -11.82
C VAL A 174 -11.85 14.40 -12.42
N VAL A 175 -13.11 14.10 -12.08
CA VAL A 175 -13.87 12.96 -12.64
C VAL A 175 -14.03 13.11 -14.15
N GLU A 176 -14.47 14.28 -14.62
CA GLU A 176 -14.60 14.59 -16.04
C GLU A 176 -13.28 14.40 -16.79
N ARG A 177 -12.18 14.91 -16.21
CA ARG A 177 -10.83 14.72 -16.77
C ARG A 177 -10.43 13.25 -16.79
N ALA A 178 -10.60 12.52 -15.70
CA ALA A 178 -10.25 11.10 -15.63
C ALA A 178 -11.03 10.28 -16.67
N THR A 179 -12.33 10.50 -16.78
CA THR A 179 -13.18 9.86 -17.80
C THR A 179 -12.73 10.22 -19.22
N ALA A 180 -12.38 11.48 -19.49
CA ALA A 180 -11.90 11.91 -20.81
C ALA A 180 -10.56 11.25 -21.20
N PHE A 181 -9.73 10.89 -20.22
CA PHE A 181 -8.49 10.12 -20.42
C PHE A 181 -8.70 8.60 -20.42
N GLY A 182 -9.95 8.12 -20.28
CA GLY A 182 -10.25 6.69 -20.17
C GLY A 182 -9.72 6.06 -18.88
N LEU A 183 -9.46 6.87 -17.85
CA LEU A 183 -9.01 6.41 -16.55
C LEU A 183 -10.20 6.11 -15.63
N GLY A 184 -10.10 4.99 -14.92
CA GLY A 184 -11.15 4.44 -14.09
C GLY A 184 -11.93 3.33 -14.79
N GLY A 185 -13.05 2.94 -14.19
CA GLY A 185 -13.95 1.91 -14.70
C GLY A 185 -15.30 2.54 -15.06
N THR A 186 -16.32 2.21 -14.27
CA THR A 186 -17.60 2.92 -14.35
C THR A 186 -17.47 4.34 -13.81
N LEU A 187 -18.45 5.21 -14.09
CA LEU A 187 -18.49 6.57 -13.53
C LEU A 187 -18.47 6.56 -11.99
N GLU A 188 -19.07 5.54 -11.36
CA GLU A 188 -19.05 5.37 -9.90
C GLU A 188 -17.64 5.03 -9.41
N ASP A 189 -16.94 4.12 -10.09
CA ASP A 189 -15.56 3.76 -9.79
C ASP A 189 -14.63 4.98 -9.93
N THR A 190 -14.82 5.78 -10.99
CA THR A 190 -14.06 7.01 -11.21
C THR A 190 -14.34 8.02 -10.09
N ARG A 191 -15.61 8.23 -9.71
CA ARG A 191 -15.96 9.12 -8.59
C ARG A 191 -15.35 8.68 -7.27
N ARG A 192 -15.41 7.38 -6.96
CA ARG A 192 -14.74 6.79 -5.80
C ARG A 192 -13.23 7.03 -5.85
N GLY A 193 -12.60 6.66 -6.95
CA GLY A 193 -11.15 6.81 -7.15
C GLY A 193 -10.69 8.25 -6.97
N VAL A 194 -11.42 9.21 -7.54
CA VAL A 194 -11.17 10.65 -7.36
C VAL A 194 -11.37 11.06 -5.90
N PHE A 195 -12.45 10.64 -5.26
CA PHE A 195 -12.74 11.02 -3.88
C PHE A 195 -11.60 10.63 -2.94
N HIS A 196 -11.09 9.40 -3.03
CA HIS A 196 -10.01 8.91 -2.17
C HIS A 196 -8.62 9.42 -2.55
N ASN A 197 -8.37 9.69 -3.84
CA ASN A 197 -7.07 10.20 -4.29
C ASN A 197 -6.95 11.73 -4.22
N THR A 198 -7.99 12.46 -3.81
CA THR A 198 -7.97 13.93 -3.74
C THR A 198 -8.41 14.46 -2.38
N ARG A 199 -7.94 15.66 -2.05
CA ARG A 199 -8.38 16.44 -0.89
C ARG A 199 -8.81 17.83 -1.31
N VAL A 200 -9.78 18.38 -0.60
CA VAL A 200 -10.20 19.78 -0.74
C VAL A 200 -9.33 20.62 0.18
N ARG A 201 -8.68 21.63 -0.38
CA ARG A 201 -7.81 22.57 0.32
C ARG A 201 -8.66 23.61 1.05
N ALA A 202 -8.03 24.37 1.94
CA ALA A 202 -8.69 25.46 2.67
C ALA A 202 -9.26 26.56 1.75
N ASP A 203 -8.70 26.73 0.54
CA ASP A 203 -9.18 27.66 -0.49
C ASP A 203 -10.31 27.09 -1.36
N GLY A 204 -10.79 25.87 -1.07
CA GLY A 204 -11.84 25.18 -1.83
C GLY A 204 -11.34 24.46 -3.09
N ARG A 205 -10.07 24.61 -3.48
CA ARG A 205 -9.50 23.88 -4.63
C ARG A 205 -9.23 22.43 -4.27
N VAL A 206 -9.22 21.57 -5.28
CA VAL A 206 -8.98 20.13 -5.15
C VAL A 206 -7.56 19.80 -5.58
N GLU A 207 -6.81 19.10 -4.75
CA GLU A 207 -5.47 18.61 -5.06
C GLU A 207 -5.34 17.11 -4.83
N TRP A 208 -4.39 16.49 -5.55
CA TRP A 208 -4.05 15.09 -5.35
C TRP A 208 -3.48 14.85 -3.96
N LYS A 209 -3.87 13.73 -3.35
CA LYS A 209 -3.32 13.25 -2.08
C LYS A 209 -1.94 12.62 -2.23
N HIS A 210 -1.58 12.16 -3.43
CA HIS A 210 -0.26 11.58 -3.69
C HIS A 210 0.73 12.62 -4.24
N HIS A 211 1.99 12.56 -3.78
CA HIS A 211 3.05 13.50 -4.18
C HIS A 211 3.41 13.34 -5.66
N PHE A 212 3.19 12.16 -6.24
CA PHE A 212 3.54 11.81 -7.62
C PHE A 212 2.91 12.73 -8.67
N ALA A 213 1.70 13.26 -8.46
CA ALA A 213 1.10 14.21 -9.40
C ALA A 213 1.93 15.51 -9.47
N ARG A 214 2.37 16.01 -8.32
CA ARG A 214 3.21 17.21 -8.23
C ARG A 214 4.60 16.97 -8.82
N LEU A 215 5.21 15.81 -8.53
CA LEU A 215 6.50 15.45 -9.10
C LEU A 215 6.42 15.29 -10.63
N ALA A 216 5.35 14.68 -11.14
CA ALA A 216 5.12 14.55 -12.58
C ALA A 216 4.97 15.92 -13.25
N GLN A 217 4.19 16.83 -12.64
CA GLN A 217 4.04 18.20 -13.14
C GLN A 217 5.37 18.97 -13.11
N GLN A 218 6.16 18.84 -12.04
CA GLN A 218 7.49 19.46 -11.95
C GLN A 218 8.45 18.93 -13.01
N ALA A 219 8.44 17.62 -13.25
CA ALA A 219 9.25 16.98 -14.29
C ALA A 219 8.85 17.44 -15.70
N LEU A 220 7.57 17.72 -15.95
CA LEU A 220 7.10 18.30 -17.20
C LEU A 220 7.53 19.75 -17.40
N ALA A 221 7.71 20.51 -16.31
CA ALA A 221 8.12 21.91 -16.33
C ALA A 221 9.65 22.12 -16.37
N ALA A 222 10.44 21.09 -16.02
CA ALA A 222 11.90 21.17 -15.99
C ALA A 222 12.54 20.77 -17.35
N PRO A 223 13.67 21.40 -17.75
CA PRO A 223 14.56 20.81 -18.76
C PRO A 223 15.00 19.42 -18.30
N ALA A 224 15.28 18.50 -19.23
CA ALA A 224 15.53 17.07 -18.98
C ALA A 224 16.67 16.70 -17.99
N GLU A 225 17.33 17.68 -17.36
CA GLU A 225 18.35 17.49 -16.33
C GLU A 225 17.70 17.50 -14.94
N GLY A 226 17.52 16.30 -14.35
CA GLY A 226 17.01 16.14 -12.98
C GLY A 226 15.86 15.15 -12.81
N SER A 227 15.68 14.21 -13.75
CA SER A 227 14.69 13.13 -13.60
C SER A 227 14.83 12.47 -12.21
N PRO A 228 13.72 12.27 -11.47
CA PRO A 228 13.77 11.60 -10.17
C PRO A 228 14.44 10.24 -10.29
N ALA A 229 15.15 9.83 -9.23
CA ALA A 229 15.80 8.53 -9.18
C ALA A 229 14.77 7.42 -9.51
N PRO A 230 15.16 6.42 -10.31
CA PRO A 230 14.24 5.34 -10.65
C PRO A 230 13.73 4.67 -9.37
N LEU A 231 12.42 4.43 -9.32
CA LEU A 231 11.78 3.76 -8.18
C LEU A 231 12.26 2.32 -8.00
N VAL A 232 12.79 1.73 -9.08
CA VAL A 232 13.24 0.35 -9.14
C VAL A 232 14.67 0.34 -9.63
N ASP A 233 15.55 -0.30 -8.87
CA ASP A 233 16.91 -0.62 -9.26
C ASP A 233 17.20 -2.10 -9.02
N ASP A 234 18.35 -2.58 -9.49
CA ASP A 234 18.75 -3.99 -9.37
C ASP A 234 18.85 -4.47 -7.91
N SER A 235 19.00 -3.57 -6.93
CA SER A 235 19.05 -3.95 -5.51
C SER A 235 17.74 -4.55 -5.01
N SER A 236 16.63 -4.34 -5.74
CA SER A 236 15.35 -5.00 -5.45
C SER A 236 15.40 -6.52 -5.69
N TRP A 237 16.31 -7.02 -6.55
CA TRP A 237 16.54 -8.47 -6.67
C TRP A 237 17.22 -9.04 -5.43
N ASP A 238 18.15 -8.30 -4.81
CA ASP A 238 18.82 -8.72 -3.58
C ASP A 238 17.82 -8.83 -2.42
N ASP A 239 16.86 -7.90 -2.35
CA ASP A 239 15.78 -7.94 -1.36
C ASP A 239 14.93 -9.20 -1.53
N LEU A 240 14.46 -9.48 -2.75
CA LEU A 240 13.66 -10.67 -3.04
C LEU A 240 14.42 -11.97 -2.76
N ALA A 241 15.71 -12.04 -3.08
CA ALA A 241 16.55 -13.19 -2.80
C ALA A 241 16.78 -13.41 -1.29
N SER A 242 16.63 -12.37 -0.48
CA SER A 242 16.81 -12.41 0.97
C SER A 242 15.52 -12.74 1.73
N VAL A 243 14.37 -12.84 1.04
CA VAL A 243 13.09 -13.16 1.68
C VAL A 243 13.10 -14.60 2.19
N ALA A 244 13.00 -14.76 3.52
CA ALA A 244 12.95 -16.08 4.17
C ALA A 244 11.54 -16.70 4.17
N ALA A 245 10.49 -15.87 4.06
CA ALA A 245 9.10 -16.31 4.06
C ALA A 245 8.69 -16.93 2.69
N PRO A 246 7.64 -17.77 2.64
CA PRO A 246 7.05 -18.19 1.38
C PRO A 246 6.67 -16.98 0.51
N LEU A 247 7.20 -16.94 -0.71
CA LEU A 247 6.99 -15.87 -1.69
C LEU A 247 6.09 -16.37 -2.82
N THR A 248 5.03 -15.62 -3.11
CA THR A 248 4.18 -15.82 -4.29
C THR A 248 4.20 -14.58 -5.16
N LEU A 249 4.56 -14.72 -6.43
CA LEU A 249 4.30 -13.73 -7.46
C LEU A 249 2.91 -13.95 -8.05
N VAL A 250 2.06 -12.93 -7.95
CA VAL A 250 0.75 -12.86 -8.59
C VAL A 250 0.88 -12.00 -9.85
N ARG A 251 0.98 -12.64 -11.01
CA ARG A 251 1.08 -12.00 -12.32
C ARG A 251 -0.31 -11.68 -12.86
N ALA A 252 -0.50 -10.46 -13.34
CA ALA A 252 -1.71 -10.10 -14.07
C ALA A 252 -1.51 -10.37 -15.58
N THR A 253 -2.45 -11.05 -16.23
CA THR A 253 -2.34 -11.41 -17.66
C THR A 253 -2.26 -10.19 -18.59
N ARG A 254 -2.80 -9.05 -18.16
CA ARG A 254 -2.75 -7.75 -18.86
C ARG A 254 -1.99 -6.71 -18.03
N GLY A 255 -0.96 -7.17 -17.32
CA GLY A 255 -0.16 -6.42 -16.36
C GLY A 255 1.16 -5.88 -16.91
N TYR A 256 2.07 -5.57 -15.98
CA TYR A 256 3.44 -5.12 -16.28
C TYR A 256 4.44 -6.26 -16.46
N ILE A 257 4.11 -7.46 -15.98
CA ILE A 257 4.98 -8.62 -16.10
C ILE A 257 4.67 -9.35 -17.41
N ASP A 258 5.56 -9.19 -18.40
CA ASP A 258 5.56 -10.00 -19.61
C ASP A 258 6.16 -11.39 -19.36
N ASP A 259 6.20 -12.22 -20.40
CA ASP A 259 6.69 -13.60 -20.29
C ASP A 259 8.19 -13.67 -19.97
N GLU A 260 8.97 -12.67 -20.42
CA GLU A 260 10.41 -12.59 -20.17
C GLU A 260 10.67 -12.26 -18.69
N ALA A 261 9.99 -11.25 -18.15
CA ALA A 261 10.08 -10.88 -16.75
C ALA A 261 9.60 -12.00 -15.81
N ALA A 262 8.55 -12.73 -16.20
CA ALA A 262 8.06 -13.89 -15.46
C ALA A 262 9.10 -15.04 -15.47
N ALA A 263 9.73 -15.30 -16.62
CA ALA A 263 10.78 -16.30 -16.75
C ALA A 263 12.02 -15.93 -15.94
N GLU A 264 12.43 -14.65 -15.95
CA GLU A 264 13.54 -14.15 -15.13
C GLU A 264 13.26 -14.32 -13.64
N PHE A 265 12.05 -13.97 -13.18
CA PHE A 265 11.64 -14.18 -11.79
C PHE A 265 11.74 -15.66 -11.39
N ALA A 266 11.16 -16.55 -12.18
CA ALA A 266 11.20 -18.00 -11.92
C ALA A 266 12.65 -18.54 -11.93
N HIS A 267 13.51 -17.99 -12.79
CA HIS A 267 14.92 -18.37 -12.86
C HIS A 267 15.69 -17.94 -11.60
N ARG A 268 15.51 -16.69 -11.16
CA ARG A 268 16.22 -16.14 -9.99
C ARG A 268 15.70 -16.67 -8.66
N LEU A 269 14.40 -16.98 -8.58
CA LEU A 269 13.71 -17.37 -7.35
C LEU A 269 12.96 -18.70 -7.53
N PRO A 270 13.66 -19.83 -7.75
CA PRO A 270 13.05 -21.11 -8.07
C PRO A 270 12.19 -21.71 -6.95
N GLY A 271 12.31 -21.19 -5.72
CA GLY A 271 11.46 -21.57 -4.57
C GLY A 271 10.18 -20.75 -4.43
N ALA A 272 10.02 -19.67 -5.22
CA ALA A 272 8.82 -18.85 -5.20
C ALA A 272 7.70 -19.47 -6.05
N ALA A 273 6.46 -19.31 -5.61
CA ALA A 273 5.30 -19.64 -6.42
C ALA A 273 5.02 -18.53 -7.44
N LEU A 274 4.52 -18.91 -8.62
CA LEU A 274 3.99 -18.00 -9.63
C LEU A 274 2.54 -18.37 -9.91
N VAL A 275 1.64 -17.40 -9.78
CA VAL A 275 0.20 -17.56 -10.04
C VAL A 275 -0.24 -16.46 -10.98
N GLU A 276 -1.01 -16.82 -12.01
CA GLU A 276 -1.58 -15.87 -12.96
C GLU A 276 -3.06 -15.61 -12.65
N LEU A 277 -3.46 -14.34 -12.72
CA LEU A 277 -4.86 -13.91 -12.63
C LEU A 277 -5.25 -13.12 -13.88
N ASP A 278 -6.42 -13.43 -14.45
CA ASP A 278 -6.95 -12.71 -15.61
C ASP A 278 -7.44 -11.32 -15.22
N ALA A 279 -6.52 -10.36 -15.19
CA ALA A 279 -6.75 -9.01 -14.71
C ALA A 279 -5.76 -8.04 -15.40
N PRO A 280 -6.08 -6.73 -15.45
CA PRO A 280 -5.06 -5.71 -15.67
C PRO A 280 -4.16 -5.56 -14.44
N HIS A 281 -3.20 -4.65 -14.51
CA HIS A 281 -2.26 -4.35 -13.42
C HIS A 281 -2.92 -4.16 -12.03
N ASN A 282 -4.10 -3.53 -11.96
CA ASN A 282 -4.85 -3.31 -10.71
C ASN A 282 -5.68 -4.54 -10.33
N VAL A 283 -5.02 -5.67 -10.11
CA VAL A 283 -5.63 -6.96 -9.75
C VAL A 283 -6.56 -6.84 -8.54
N GLN A 284 -6.16 -6.05 -7.55
CA GLN A 284 -6.90 -5.84 -6.31
C GLN A 284 -8.27 -5.18 -6.49
N GLU A 285 -8.48 -4.46 -7.59
CA GLU A 285 -9.75 -3.82 -7.90
C GLU A 285 -10.60 -4.67 -8.86
N VAL A 286 -9.96 -5.39 -9.79
CA VAL A 286 -10.65 -6.10 -10.87
C VAL A 286 -10.91 -7.58 -10.57
N ALA A 287 -10.01 -8.24 -9.86
CA ALA A 287 -10.15 -9.64 -9.46
C ALA A 287 -10.07 -9.83 -7.92
N PRO A 288 -10.83 -9.05 -7.11
CA PRO A 288 -10.68 -9.03 -5.66
C PRO A 288 -10.96 -10.38 -4.99
N GLY A 289 -11.95 -11.14 -5.49
CA GLY A 289 -12.27 -12.46 -4.94
C GLY A 289 -11.18 -13.51 -5.20
N ALA A 290 -10.58 -13.52 -6.39
CA ALA A 290 -9.49 -14.43 -6.72
C ALA A 290 -8.24 -14.09 -5.90
N LEU A 291 -7.91 -12.81 -5.77
CA LEU A 291 -6.80 -12.36 -4.94
C LEU A 291 -7.03 -12.66 -3.45
N ALA A 292 -8.24 -12.43 -2.94
CA ALA A 292 -8.63 -12.78 -1.57
C ALA A 292 -8.47 -14.28 -1.27
N ALA A 293 -8.76 -15.15 -2.24
CA ALA A 293 -8.55 -16.59 -2.08
C ALA A 293 -7.06 -16.97 -1.92
N LEU A 294 -6.17 -16.32 -2.66
CA LEU A 294 -4.72 -16.51 -2.54
C LEU A 294 -4.20 -16.03 -1.17
N ILE A 295 -4.59 -14.82 -0.77
CA ILE A 295 -4.22 -14.26 0.54
C ILE A 295 -4.74 -15.15 1.68
N SER A 296 -6.00 -15.62 1.59
CA SER A 296 -6.57 -16.53 2.58
C SER A 296 -5.84 -17.87 2.65
N SER A 297 -5.35 -18.38 1.52
CA SER A 297 -4.52 -19.58 1.47
C SER A 297 -3.21 -19.38 2.21
N ALA A 298 -2.52 -18.26 1.95
CA ALA A 298 -1.29 -17.88 2.64
C ALA A 298 -1.50 -17.68 4.15
N LEU A 299 -2.60 -17.05 4.55
CA LEU A 299 -2.95 -16.86 5.96
C LEU A 299 -3.16 -18.20 6.69
N ARG A 300 -3.85 -19.16 6.05
CA ARG A 300 -4.03 -20.50 6.63
C ARG A 300 -2.71 -21.26 6.72
N ALA A 301 -1.85 -21.16 5.71
CA ALA A 301 -0.53 -21.80 5.71
C ALA A 301 0.39 -21.24 6.79
N ALA A 302 0.27 -19.94 7.10
CA ALA A 302 1.01 -19.29 8.19
C ALA A 302 0.59 -19.76 9.61
N GLY A 303 -0.53 -20.49 9.74
CA GLY A 303 -1.05 -20.95 11.04
C GLY A 303 -1.67 -19.83 11.89
N PRO A 304 -2.04 -20.08 13.16
CA PRO A 304 -2.48 -19.03 14.08
C PRO A 304 -1.31 -18.16 14.56
N SER A 305 -1.56 -16.90 14.91
CA SER A 305 -0.56 -16.07 15.59
C SER A 305 -0.21 -16.69 16.94
N LEU A 306 1.07 -16.94 17.21
CA LEU A 306 1.53 -17.29 18.56
C LEU A 306 1.19 -16.13 19.50
N PRO A 307 0.71 -16.38 20.74
CA PRO A 307 0.50 -15.30 21.69
C PRO A 307 1.82 -14.56 21.92
N PRO A 308 1.80 -13.23 22.13
CA PRO A 308 3.01 -12.46 22.35
C PRO A 308 3.79 -13.09 23.51
N THR A 309 5.02 -13.51 23.23
CA THR A 309 5.92 -14.00 24.28
C THR A 309 6.15 -12.82 25.20
N THR A 310 5.68 -12.92 26.44
CA THR A 310 5.87 -11.87 27.43
C THR A 310 7.37 -11.71 27.63
N VAL A 311 7.96 -10.64 27.10
CA VAL A 311 9.34 -10.29 27.42
C VAL A 311 9.34 -10.02 28.92
N ALA A 312 10.02 -10.89 29.67
CA ALA A 312 10.17 -10.73 31.10
C ALA A 312 10.72 -9.33 31.39
N ALA A 313 10.03 -8.58 32.25
CA ALA A 313 10.48 -7.28 32.70
C ALA A 313 11.93 -7.39 33.22
N PRO A 314 12.80 -6.39 32.96
CA PRO A 314 14.14 -6.41 33.51
C PRO A 314 14.06 -6.38 35.04
N LEU A 315 14.60 -7.42 35.67
CA LEU A 315 14.92 -7.43 37.09
C LEU A 315 15.94 -6.32 37.35
N GLY A 316 15.56 -5.31 38.15
CA GLY A 316 16.54 -4.43 38.78
C GLY A 316 16.14 -2.97 38.88
N ALA A 317 15.29 -2.64 39.83
CA ALA A 317 15.39 -1.37 40.54
C ALA A 317 15.37 -1.70 42.04
N ALA A 318 16.55 -1.65 42.66
CA ALA A 318 16.69 -1.73 44.10
C ALA A 318 15.87 -0.59 44.73
N ALA A 319 14.98 -0.95 45.65
CA ALA A 319 14.30 0.01 46.48
C ALA A 319 15.33 0.77 47.33
N ALA A 320 15.39 2.09 47.18
CA ALA A 320 16.06 2.96 48.13
C ALA A 320 15.17 3.07 49.38
N ASP A 321 15.70 2.59 50.49
CA ASP A 321 15.19 2.73 51.85
C ASP A 321 15.38 4.19 52.33
N PRO A 322 14.31 4.94 52.65
CA PRO A 322 14.44 6.27 53.22
C PRO A 322 14.18 6.22 54.73
N THR A 323 15.13 5.69 55.50
CA THR A 323 15.11 5.84 56.96
C THR A 323 16.50 6.12 57.53
N ALA A 324 16.94 7.37 57.45
CA ALA A 324 18.02 7.88 58.28
C ALA A 324 17.82 9.38 58.56
N ASP A 325 17.10 9.69 59.63
CA ASP A 325 17.48 10.76 60.54
C ASP A 325 16.83 10.53 61.92
N PRO A 326 17.59 10.63 63.02
CA PRO A 326 17.00 11.05 64.28
C PRO A 326 17.73 12.25 64.88
N ALA A 327 16.94 13.30 65.13
CA ALA A 327 16.97 13.99 66.41
C ALA A 327 15.98 13.32 67.37
#